data_AF-A0A929GJF3-F1
#
_entry.id   AF-A0A929GJF3-F1
#
_cell.length_a   1.000
_cell.length_b   1.000
_cell.length_c   1.000
_cell.angle_alpha   90.00
_cell.angle_beta   90.00
_cell.angle_gamma   90.00
#
_symmetry.space_group_name_H-M   'P 1'
#
loop_
_entity.id
_entity.type
_entity.pdbx_description
1 polymer ?
#
loop_
_entity_poly.entity_id
_entity_poly.type
_entity_poly.pdbx_seq_one_letter_code
_entity_poly.pdbx_strand_id
1 'polypeptide(L)'
;MAGAHVWDLNANQPDRGRCNMHSWSDSGPWSECCYTDDHKRARCIWSKPAELTAYKGSGYEIAYYSSWPVDDHRDMAGAAMEGWIGSPGHKQMIINKYAWKRLKWNAMGVGIYGNYAVVWFGEKKDPVRKVKRCP
;
A
#
# COMPACT_ATOMS: atom_id res chain seq x y z
N MET A 1 7.23 -2.22 -5.51
CA MET A 1 6.46 -2.44 -4.27
C MET A 1 4.97 -2.27 -4.54
N ALA A 2 4.41 -1.06 -4.62
CA ALA A 2 2.95 -0.86 -4.76
C ALA A 2 2.29 -1.67 -5.88
N GLY A 3 2.86 -1.63 -7.10
CA GLY A 3 2.38 -2.42 -8.23
C GLY A 3 2.42 -3.93 -8.01
N ALA A 4 3.45 -4.44 -7.32
CA ALA A 4 3.54 -5.85 -6.96
C ALA A 4 2.47 -6.23 -5.93
N HIS A 5 2.15 -5.33 -4.99
CA HIS A 5 1.13 -5.57 -3.98
C HIS A 5 -0.27 -5.64 -4.58
N VAL A 6 -0.66 -4.67 -5.43
CA VAL A 6 -1.99 -4.72 -6.07
C VAL A 6 -2.12 -5.89 -7.05
N TRP A 7 -1.03 -6.31 -7.69
CA TRP A 7 -1.02 -7.54 -8.48
C TRP A 7 -1.27 -8.75 -7.59
N ASP A 8 -0.57 -8.85 -6.45
CA ASP A 8 -0.73 -9.95 -5.50
C ASP A 8 -2.13 -10.04 -4.90
N LEU A 9 -2.68 -8.88 -4.48
CA LEU A 9 -4.06 -8.75 -4.00
C LEU A 9 -5.06 -9.25 -5.05
N ASN A 10 -4.91 -8.82 -6.29
CA ASN A 10 -5.84 -9.19 -7.34
C ASN A 10 -5.72 -10.66 -7.77
N ALA A 11 -4.49 -11.17 -7.90
CA ALA A 11 -4.23 -12.50 -8.44
C ALA A 11 -4.34 -13.62 -7.39
N ASN A 12 -3.86 -13.38 -6.17
CA ASN A 12 -3.67 -14.40 -5.14
C ASN A 12 -4.57 -14.19 -3.90
N GLN A 13 -5.17 -13.01 -3.75
CA GLN A 13 -6.17 -12.68 -2.71
C GLN A 13 -5.72 -13.11 -1.30
N PRO A 14 -4.53 -12.68 -0.82
CA PRO A 14 -4.03 -12.96 0.53
C PRO A 14 -4.84 -12.27 1.64
N ASP A 15 -5.79 -11.41 1.28
CA ASP A 15 -6.68 -10.61 2.13
C ASP A 15 -7.97 -11.34 2.52
N ARG A 16 -7.94 -12.67 2.57
CA ARG A 16 -9.09 -13.52 2.89
C ARG A 16 -9.08 -14.06 4.32
N GLY A 17 -10.25 -14.46 4.80
CA GLY A 17 -10.43 -15.07 6.12
C GLY A 17 -10.14 -14.07 7.24
N ARG A 18 -9.07 -14.31 8.02
CA ARG A 18 -8.64 -13.40 9.11
C ARG A 18 -7.64 -12.34 8.64
N CYS A 19 -7.19 -12.44 7.39
CA CYS A 19 -6.18 -11.56 6.81
C CYS A 19 -6.89 -10.39 6.11
N ASN A 20 -6.25 -9.24 6.01
CA ASN A 20 -6.80 -8.06 5.34
C ASN A 20 -5.90 -7.58 4.19
N MET A 21 -6.26 -6.46 3.55
CA MET A 21 -5.60 -5.92 2.36
C MET A 21 -4.12 -5.53 2.54
N HIS A 22 -3.56 -5.62 3.75
CA HIS A 22 -2.14 -5.43 4.01
C HIS A 22 -1.35 -6.76 3.99
N SER A 23 -1.99 -7.83 3.53
CA SER A 23 -1.41 -9.17 3.47
C SER A 23 -0.69 -9.42 2.16
N TRP A 24 0.33 -10.26 2.21
CA TRP A 24 1.12 -10.68 1.06
C TRP A 24 1.11 -12.19 0.96
N SER A 25 0.89 -12.74 -0.23
CA SER A 25 0.97 -14.18 -0.49
C SER A 25 2.43 -14.67 -0.58
N ASP A 26 2.61 -15.97 -0.75
CA ASP A 26 3.90 -16.61 -1.06
C ASP A 26 4.26 -16.61 -2.56
N SER A 27 3.43 -15.99 -3.41
CA SER A 27 3.55 -16.07 -4.88
C SER A 27 4.49 -15.04 -5.49
N GLY A 28 5.50 -14.57 -4.75
CA GLY A 28 6.44 -13.58 -5.22
C GLY A 28 7.78 -13.55 -4.48
N PRO A 29 8.74 -12.70 -4.91
CA PRO A 29 10.08 -12.60 -4.33
C PRO A 29 10.10 -11.77 -3.04
N TRP A 30 9.07 -11.88 -2.20
CA TRP A 30 8.90 -11.22 -0.91
C TRP A 30 8.56 -12.27 0.14
N SER A 31 8.65 -11.91 1.42
CA SER A 31 8.16 -12.79 2.49
C SER A 31 6.63 -12.77 2.56
N GLU A 32 5.95 -13.91 2.58
CA GLU A 32 4.50 -13.92 2.80
C GLU A 32 4.12 -13.32 4.16
N CYS A 33 2.91 -12.78 4.27
CA CYS A 33 2.34 -12.41 5.55
C CYS A 33 0.82 -12.26 5.51
N CYS A 34 0.15 -12.94 6.44
CA CYS A 34 -1.23 -12.61 6.81
C CYS A 34 -1.24 -11.45 7.83
N TYR A 35 -1.73 -10.28 7.42
CA TYR A 35 -1.91 -9.10 8.26
C TYR A 35 -3.31 -9.09 8.87
N THR A 36 -3.39 -8.94 10.19
CA THR A 36 -4.63 -8.97 10.98
C THR A 36 -5.00 -7.57 11.49
N ASP A 37 -6.29 -7.35 11.76
CA ASP A 37 -6.83 -6.05 12.19
C ASP A 37 -6.30 -5.56 13.55
N ASP A 38 -5.65 -6.42 14.33
CA ASP A 38 -4.98 -6.01 15.57
C ASP A 38 -3.66 -5.25 15.34
N HIS A 39 -3.25 -5.10 14.07
CA HIS A 39 -2.05 -4.39 13.63
C HIS A 39 -0.73 -4.88 14.26
N LYS A 40 -0.72 -6.02 14.94
CA LYS A 40 0.48 -6.56 15.63
C LYS A 40 1.58 -6.96 14.65
N ARG A 41 1.21 -7.15 13.39
CA ARG A 41 2.09 -7.59 12.30
C ARG A 41 2.57 -6.42 11.42
N ALA A 42 2.77 -5.24 11.99
CA ALA A 42 3.21 -4.04 11.28
C ALA A 42 4.46 -4.26 10.39
N ARG A 43 5.38 -5.15 10.79
CA ARG A 43 6.56 -5.53 10.00
C ARG A 43 6.22 -6.03 8.59
N CYS A 44 5.05 -6.66 8.42
CA CYS A 44 4.62 -7.17 7.13
C CYS A 44 4.44 -6.11 6.06
N ILE A 45 4.23 -4.85 6.45
CA ILE A 45 4.22 -3.72 5.53
C ILE A 45 5.55 -2.96 5.58
N TRP A 46 6.09 -2.76 6.79
CA TRP A 46 7.26 -1.91 6.98
C TRP A 46 8.51 -2.41 6.24
N SER A 47 8.70 -3.72 6.09
CA SER A 47 9.87 -4.28 5.39
C SER A 47 9.72 -4.33 3.88
N LYS A 48 8.51 -4.26 3.32
CA LYS A 48 8.24 -4.56 1.91
C LYS A 48 8.96 -3.66 0.92
N PRO A 49 9.08 -2.34 1.14
CA PRO A 49 9.92 -1.52 0.28
C PRO A 49 11.37 -2.00 0.24
N ALA A 50 11.93 -2.46 1.35
CA ALA A 50 13.32 -2.89 1.44
C ALA A 50 13.58 -4.28 0.85
N GLU A 51 12.57 -5.16 0.87
CA GLU A 51 12.57 -6.45 0.17
C GLU A 51 12.52 -6.25 -1.35
N LEU A 52 11.67 -5.33 -1.84
CA LEU A 52 11.33 -5.24 -3.26
C LEU A 52 12.07 -4.15 -4.03
N THR A 53 12.80 -3.27 -3.34
CA THR A 53 13.44 -2.11 -3.97
C THR A 53 14.76 -1.75 -3.28
N ALA A 54 15.47 -0.77 -3.84
CA ALA A 54 16.65 -0.17 -3.20
C ALA A 54 16.31 0.70 -1.97
N TYR A 55 15.02 0.97 -1.71
CA TYR A 55 14.56 1.78 -0.59
C TYR A 55 14.78 1.07 0.76
N LYS A 56 15.65 1.61 1.62
CA LYS A 56 15.98 1.01 2.94
C LYS A 56 15.31 1.70 4.14
N GLY A 57 14.20 2.41 3.92
CA GLY A 57 13.36 2.94 4.99
C GLY A 57 12.16 2.04 5.25
N SER A 58 11.44 2.30 6.34
CA SER A 58 10.14 1.68 6.60
C SER A 58 9.10 2.21 5.60
N GLY A 59 8.25 1.32 5.10
CA GLY A 59 7.04 1.68 4.35
C GLY A 59 5.80 1.69 5.22
N TYR A 60 4.91 2.65 5.01
CA TYR A 60 3.58 2.69 5.62
C TYR A 60 2.55 2.70 4.51
N GLU A 61 1.47 1.94 4.65
CA GLU A 61 0.53 1.73 3.55
C GLU A 61 -0.91 1.98 3.95
N ILE A 62 -1.70 2.46 2.99
CA ILE A 62 -3.17 2.40 3.02
C ILE A 62 -3.64 1.73 1.73
N ALA A 63 -4.68 0.92 1.86
CA ALA A 63 -5.26 0.15 0.76
C ALA A 63 -6.73 0.56 0.55
N TYR A 64 -7.23 0.33 -0.65
CA TYR A 64 -8.61 0.55 -1.05
C TYR A 64 -9.03 -0.58 -1.98
N TYR A 65 -10.28 -1.02 -1.84
CA TYR A 65 -10.90 -2.02 -2.68
C TYR A 65 -12.26 -1.51 -3.16
N SER A 66 -12.58 -1.76 -4.43
CA SER A 66 -13.91 -1.53 -4.99
C SER A 66 -14.49 -2.84 -5.51
N SER A 67 -15.71 -3.18 -5.10
CA SER A 67 -16.47 -4.29 -5.71
C SER A 67 -17.09 -3.91 -7.06
N TRP A 68 -17.11 -2.62 -7.40
CA TRP A 68 -17.62 -2.14 -8.67
C TRP A 68 -16.48 -2.11 -9.69
N PRO A 69 -16.72 -2.60 -10.93
CA PRO A 69 -15.75 -2.47 -11.99
C PRO A 69 -15.50 -0.98 -12.22
N VAL A 70 -14.22 -0.62 -12.25
CA VAL A 70 -13.80 0.72 -12.57
C VAL A 70 -13.13 0.67 -13.92
N ASP A 71 -13.75 1.29 -14.93
CA ASP A 71 -13.34 1.16 -16.32
C ASP A 71 -12.00 1.88 -16.60
N ASP A 72 -11.64 2.88 -15.78
CA ASP A 72 -10.38 3.63 -15.86
C ASP A 72 -9.66 3.68 -14.49
N HIS A 73 -8.34 3.49 -14.49
CA HIS A 73 -7.51 3.67 -13.30
C HIS A 73 -7.65 5.06 -12.65
N ARG A 74 -8.03 6.10 -13.41
CA ARG A 74 -8.29 7.45 -12.90
C ARG A 74 -9.50 7.50 -11.97
N ASP A 75 -10.57 6.81 -12.34
CA ASP A 75 -11.77 6.74 -11.52
C ASP A 75 -11.48 5.97 -10.22
N MET A 76 -10.65 4.92 -10.31
CA MET A 76 -10.21 4.15 -9.13
C MET A 76 -9.33 5.02 -8.22
N ALA A 77 -8.43 5.83 -8.81
CA ALA A 77 -7.63 6.77 -8.04
C ALA A 77 -8.49 7.82 -7.32
N GLY A 78 -9.53 8.33 -7.99
CA GLY A 78 -10.50 9.26 -7.42
C GLY A 78 -11.25 8.64 -6.25
N ALA A 79 -11.88 7.49 -6.47
CA ALA A 79 -12.64 6.75 -5.45
C ALA A 79 -11.77 6.37 -4.24
N ALA A 80 -10.53 5.90 -4.48
CA ALA A 80 -9.59 5.58 -3.42
C ALA A 80 -9.21 6.82 -2.59
N MET A 81 -8.90 7.94 -3.26
CA MET A 81 -8.57 9.19 -2.57
C MET A 81 -9.74 9.72 -1.75
N GLU A 82 -10.96 9.71 -2.30
CA GLU A 82 -12.18 10.10 -1.56
C GLU A 82 -12.40 9.20 -0.34
N GLY A 83 -12.26 7.88 -0.50
CA GLY A 83 -12.35 6.92 0.60
C GLY A 83 -11.30 7.15 1.69
N TRP A 84 -10.05 7.40 1.30
CA TRP A 84 -8.98 7.68 2.26
C TRP A 84 -9.15 9.03 2.96
N ILE A 85 -9.62 10.07 2.27
CA ILE A 85 -9.90 11.37 2.91
C ILE A 85 -11.15 11.29 3.81
N GLY A 86 -12.14 10.48 3.45
CA GLY A 86 -13.35 10.27 4.23
C GLY A 86 -13.10 9.51 5.54
N SER A 87 -12.08 8.64 5.59
CA SER A 87 -11.68 7.91 6.80
C SER A 87 -10.71 8.73 7.66
N PRO A 88 -11.05 9.07 8.92
CA PRO A 88 -10.17 9.86 9.79
C PRO A 88 -8.76 9.28 9.94
N GLY A 89 -8.62 7.95 10.10
CA GLY A 89 -7.32 7.31 10.26
C GLY A 89 -6.43 7.46 9.03
N HIS A 90 -6.98 7.18 7.84
CA HIS A 90 -6.26 7.30 6.57
C HIS A 90 -5.92 8.76 6.26
N LYS A 91 -6.88 9.68 6.42
CA LYS A 91 -6.65 11.12 6.23
C LYS A 91 -5.51 11.62 7.09
N GLN A 92 -5.47 11.25 8.37
CA GLN A 92 -4.42 11.67 9.30
C GLN A 92 -3.03 11.15 8.89
N MET A 93 -2.94 9.94 8.33
CA MET A 93 -1.70 9.41 7.78
C MET A 93 -1.23 10.21 6.56
N ILE A 94 -2.12 10.48 5.61
CA ILE A 94 -1.80 11.24 4.38
C ILE A 94 -1.23 12.63 4.71
N ILE A 95 -1.80 13.32 5.70
CA ILE A 95 -1.40 14.70 6.06
C ILE A 95 -0.46 14.79 7.28
N ASN A 96 0.14 13.68 7.73
CA ASN A 96 1.05 13.63 8.88
C ASN A 96 0.48 14.25 10.17
N LYS A 97 -0.72 13.86 10.61
CA LYS A 97 -1.33 14.31 11.88
C LYS A 97 -1.36 13.21 12.94
N TYR A 98 -1.54 13.62 14.20
CA TYR A 98 -1.66 12.75 15.37
C TYR A 98 -0.49 11.76 15.49
N ALA A 99 -0.76 10.45 15.39
CA ALA A 99 0.24 9.39 15.45
C ALA A 99 1.36 9.55 14.40
N TRP A 100 1.07 10.25 13.29
CA TRP A 100 1.96 10.44 12.15
C TRP A 100 2.74 11.76 12.19
N LYS A 101 2.55 12.61 13.21
CA LYS A 101 3.11 13.98 13.29
C LYS A 101 4.64 14.04 13.32
N ARG A 102 5.30 13.00 13.85
CA ARG A 102 6.76 12.92 13.94
C ARG A 102 7.41 12.42 12.65
N LEU A 103 6.62 11.91 11.71
CA LEU A 103 7.09 11.35 10.47
C LEU A 103 7.02 12.40 9.36
N LYS A 104 7.92 12.29 8.40
CA LYS A 104 7.93 13.13 7.19
C LYS A 104 8.00 12.23 5.98
N TRP A 105 6.99 12.28 5.13
CA TRP A 105 6.98 11.53 3.87
C TRP A 105 7.98 12.14 2.88
N ASN A 106 9.00 11.35 2.55
CA ASN A 106 10.06 11.70 1.59
C ASN A 106 10.11 10.74 0.40
N ALA A 107 9.28 9.70 0.42
CA ALA A 107 9.05 8.77 -0.68
C ALA A 107 7.59 8.36 -0.69
N MET A 108 7.07 8.06 -1.88
CA MET A 108 5.75 7.48 -2.06
C MET A 108 5.75 6.56 -3.29
N GLY A 109 4.84 5.60 -3.31
CA GLY A 109 4.52 4.87 -4.52
C GLY A 109 3.08 4.42 -4.52
N VAL A 110 2.48 4.41 -5.72
CA VAL A 110 1.07 4.09 -5.94
C VAL A 110 0.99 2.89 -6.88
N GLY A 111 0.08 1.97 -6.57
CA GLY A 111 -0.31 0.85 -7.41
C GLY A 111 -1.82 0.83 -7.55
N ILE A 112 -2.31 0.67 -8.77
CA ILE A 112 -3.73 0.49 -9.09
C ILE A 112 -3.79 -0.66 -10.08
N TYR A 113 -4.51 -1.72 -9.74
CA TYR A 113 -4.70 -2.87 -10.61
C TYR A 113 -5.94 -3.67 -10.19
N GLY A 114 -6.75 -4.05 -11.19
CA GLY A 114 -8.02 -4.72 -10.95
C GLY A 114 -8.89 -3.93 -9.97
N ASN A 115 -9.31 -4.58 -8.89
CA ASN A 115 -10.21 -4.00 -7.89
C ASN A 115 -9.50 -3.26 -6.75
N TYR A 116 -8.17 -3.15 -6.80
CA TYR A 116 -7.36 -2.64 -5.69
C TYR A 116 -6.57 -1.38 -6.04
N ALA A 117 -6.48 -0.49 -5.07
CA ALA A 117 -5.58 0.65 -5.07
C ALA A 117 -4.80 0.71 -3.77
N VAL A 118 -3.49 0.91 -3.87
CA VAL A 118 -2.57 0.95 -2.73
C VAL A 118 -1.64 2.13 -2.87
N VAL A 119 -1.44 2.88 -1.79
CA VAL A 119 -0.36 3.86 -1.67
C VAL A 119 0.49 3.55 -0.46
N TRP A 120 1.81 3.58 -0.65
CA TRP A 120 2.76 3.55 0.45
C TRP A 120 3.54 4.86 0.56
N PHE A 121 3.93 5.19 1.78
CA PHE A 121 4.73 6.34 2.14
C PHE A 121 5.99 5.88 2.87
N GLY A 122 7.08 6.61 2.68
CA GLY A 122 8.35 6.31 3.32
C GLY A 122 9.01 7.55 3.91
N GLU A 123 9.71 7.36 5.03
CA GLU A 123 10.37 8.44 5.78
C GLU A 123 11.71 8.89 5.19
N LYS A 124 12.43 7.99 4.53
CA LYS A 124 13.68 8.29 3.82
C LYS A 124 13.40 8.75 2.40
N LYS A 125 14.34 9.46 1.79
CA LYS A 125 14.31 9.77 0.35
C LYS A 125 14.52 8.48 -0.44
N ASP A 126 13.77 8.32 -1.53
CA ASP A 126 14.02 7.22 -2.45
C ASP A 126 15.34 7.46 -3.22
N PRO A 127 16.32 6.53 -3.15
CA PRO A 127 17.52 6.63 -3.97
C PRO A 127 17.22 6.53 -5.46
N VAL A 128 16.11 5.89 -5.85
CA VAL A 128 15.67 5.74 -7.24
C VAL A 128 14.68 6.85 -7.57
N ARG A 129 15.17 7.91 -8.23
CA ARG A 129 14.35 9.09 -8.57
C ARG A 129 13.44 8.92 -9.79
N LYS A 130 13.52 7.79 -10.50
CA LYS A 130 12.71 7.52 -11.68
C LYS A 130 11.51 6.66 -11.31
N VAL A 131 10.31 7.20 -11.46
CA VAL A 131 9.08 6.43 -11.34
C VAL A 131 9.00 5.46 -12.53
N LYS A 132 9.05 4.17 -12.25
CA LYS A 132 8.79 3.13 -13.25
C LYS A 132 7.27 2.92 -13.31
N ARG A 133 6.66 3.23 -14.46
CA ARG A 133 5.27 2.79 -14.71
C ARG A 133 5.28 1.27 -14.83
N CYS A 134 4.33 0.61 -14.18
CA CYS A 134 4.07 -0.79 -14.48
C CYS A 134 3.58 -0.86 -15.93
N PRO A 135 4.04 -1.85 -16.71
CA PRO A 135 3.60 -2.03 -18.09
C PRO A 135 2.09 -2.24 -18.18
#